data_AF-A0A356F654-F1
#
_entry.id   AF-A0A356F654-F1
#
_cell.length_a   1.000
_cell.length_b   1.000
_cell.length_c   1.000
_cell.angle_alpha   90.00
_cell.angle_beta   90.00
_cell.angle_gamma   90.00
#
_symmetry.space_group_name_H-M   'P 1'
#
loop_
_entity.id
_entity.type
_entity.pdbx_description
1 polymer ?
#
loop_
_entity_poly.entity_id
_entity_poly.type
_entity_poly.pdbx_seq_one_letter_code
_entity_poly.pdbx_strand_id
1 'polypeptide(L)'
;ACGHKAVSWMQNWINGQEVKCHILGNVIKHRATGVCFLGEYDVAAAIVEAGWAVAYAKNTDVYVPYEKQARKELKGLWNGRFYRPSDWRKMQAQRAKISNEQKSDWFNFDGWF
;
A
#
# COMPACT_ATOMS: atom_id res chain seq x y z
N ALA A 1 -6.09 -2.81 -12.43
CA ALA A 1 -4.77 -2.50 -11.80
C ALA A 1 -4.52 -3.42 -10.60
N CYS A 2 -3.27 -3.57 -10.17
CA CYS A 2 -2.89 -4.48 -9.06
C CYS A 2 -3.51 -4.10 -7.70
N GLY A 3 -3.68 -2.80 -7.41
CA GLY A 3 -4.33 -2.33 -6.19
C GLY A 3 -5.78 -2.81 -6.05
N HIS A 4 -6.56 -2.79 -7.14
CA HIS A 4 -7.95 -3.30 -7.10
C HIS A 4 -8.00 -4.82 -6.84
N LYS A 5 -7.03 -5.58 -7.36
CA LYS A 5 -6.95 -7.03 -7.10
C LYS A 5 -6.63 -7.31 -5.63
N ALA A 6 -5.73 -6.54 -5.02
CA ALA A 6 -5.43 -6.64 -3.60
C ALA A 6 -6.65 -6.33 -2.72
N VAL A 7 -7.42 -5.28 -3.05
CA VAL A 7 -8.67 -4.94 -2.35
C VAL A 7 -9.70 -6.05 -2.49
N SER A 8 -9.91 -6.55 -3.72
CA SER A 8 -10.86 -7.63 -3.97
C SER A 8 -10.50 -8.92 -3.23
N TRP A 9 -9.22 -9.29 -3.19
CA TRP A 9 -8.75 -10.43 -2.42
C TRP A 9 -9.07 -10.25 -0.92
N MET A 10 -8.79 -9.07 -0.36
CA MET A 10 -9.04 -8.79 1.04
C MET A 10 -10.54 -8.84 1.38
N GLN A 11 -11.39 -8.26 0.53
CA GLN A 11 -12.85 -8.29 0.71
C GLN A 11 -13.38 -9.72 0.69
N ASN A 12 -12.90 -10.54 -0.24
CA ASN A 12 -13.30 -11.94 -0.35
C ASN A 12 -12.77 -12.79 0.81
N TRP A 13 -11.57 -12.50 1.30
CA TRP A 13 -10.96 -13.25 2.41
C TRP A 13 -11.60 -12.92 3.76
N ILE A 14 -11.88 -11.64 4.03
CA ILE A 14 -12.62 -11.21 5.22
C ILE A 14 -14.08 -11.68 5.16
N ASN A 15 -14.69 -11.68 3.97
CA ASN A 15 -16.04 -12.18 3.72
C ASN A 15 -17.11 -11.63 4.69
N GLY A 16 -17.00 -10.35 5.05
CA GLY A 16 -17.92 -9.68 5.98
C GLY A 16 -17.77 -10.07 7.45
N GLN A 17 -16.79 -10.89 7.82
CA GLN A 17 -16.50 -11.24 9.20
C GLN A 17 -15.90 -10.04 9.98
N GLU A 18 -16.10 -10.06 11.29
CA GLU A 18 -15.59 -9.01 12.19
C GLU A 18 -14.07 -9.08 12.32
N VAL A 19 -13.42 -7.92 12.17
CA VAL A 19 -11.97 -7.75 12.36
C VAL A 19 -11.72 -6.95 13.63
N LYS A 20 -10.87 -7.48 14.52
CA LYS A 20 -10.48 -6.82 15.77
C LYS A 20 -9.11 -6.19 15.62
N CYS A 21 -9.02 -4.88 15.85
CA CYS A 21 -7.77 -4.13 15.69
C CYS A 21 -7.24 -3.61 17.03
N HIS A 22 -5.94 -3.79 17.25
CA HIS A 22 -5.18 -3.22 18.34
C HIS A 22 -4.32 -2.08 17.79
N ILE A 23 -4.62 -0.85 18.21
CA ILE A 23 -3.86 0.33 17.81
C ILE A 23 -2.52 0.34 18.55
N LEU A 24 -1.45 0.54 17.79
CA LEU A 24 -0.08 0.64 18.28
C LEU A 24 0.41 2.09 18.23
N GLY A 25 0.98 2.54 19.34
CA GLY A 25 1.62 3.86 19.44
C GLY A 25 0.65 5.03 19.32
N ASN A 26 1.19 6.19 18.92
CA ASN A 26 0.43 7.43 18.83
C ASN A 26 -0.22 7.61 17.45
N VAL A 27 -1.40 8.21 17.43
CA VAL A 27 -2.07 8.64 16.19
C VAL A 27 -1.33 9.84 15.62
N ILE A 28 -0.84 9.72 14.39
CA ILE A 28 -0.11 10.80 13.71
C ILE A 28 -0.98 11.37 12.60
N LYS A 29 -1.32 12.66 12.66
CA LYS A 29 -2.06 13.38 11.59
C LYS A 29 -3.32 12.62 11.15
N HIS A 30 -4.14 12.19 12.11
CA HIS A 30 -5.37 11.39 11.89
C HIS A 30 -5.16 10.00 11.30
N ARG A 31 -3.93 9.45 11.34
CA ARG A 31 -3.64 8.06 10.98
C ARG A 31 -3.21 7.29 12.23
N ALA A 32 -3.96 6.25 12.55
CA ALA A 32 -3.57 5.24 13.52
C ALA A 32 -2.82 4.09 12.82
N THR A 33 -1.81 3.54 13.48
CA THR A 33 -1.15 2.30 13.05
C THR A 33 -1.56 1.22 14.03
N GLY A 34 -1.81 0.00 13.58
CA GLY A 34 -2.22 -1.09 14.46
C GLY A 34 -2.05 -2.44 13.80
N VAL A 35 -2.30 -3.49 14.58
CA VAL A 35 -2.39 -4.87 14.10
C VAL A 35 -3.86 -5.28 14.18
N CYS A 36 -4.34 -5.96 13.14
CA CYS A 36 -5.72 -6.38 13.05
C CYS A 36 -5.80 -7.89 12.87
N PHE A 37 -6.78 -8.51 13.51
CA PHE A 37 -7.00 -9.93 13.52
C PHE A 37 -8.39 -10.29 13.02
N LEU A 38 -8.45 -11.32 12.18
CA LEU A 38 -9.67 -12.00 11.79
C LEU A 38 -9.69 -13.36 12.51
N GLY A 39 -10.40 -13.44 13.63
CA GLY A 39 -10.25 -14.57 14.54
C GLY A 39 -8.82 -14.65 15.07
N GLU A 40 -8.10 -15.72 14.74
CA GLU A 40 -6.69 -15.93 15.13
C GLU A 40 -5.69 -15.47 14.05
N TYR A 41 -6.18 -15.06 12.88
CA TYR A 41 -5.32 -14.70 11.74
C TYR A 41 -4.94 -13.22 11.75
N ASP A 42 -3.64 -12.93 11.70
CA ASP A 42 -3.13 -11.58 11.46
C ASP A 42 -3.42 -11.17 10.01
N VAL A 43 -4.23 -10.12 9.85
CA VAL A 43 -4.70 -9.60 8.56
C VAL A 43 -3.52 -9.11 7.69
N ALA A 44 -2.50 -8.49 8.30
CA ALA A 44 -1.33 -8.00 7.59
C ALA A 44 -0.43 -9.16 7.14
N ALA A 45 -0.27 -10.20 7.97
CA ALA A 45 0.45 -11.41 7.58
C ALA A 45 -0.25 -12.09 6.39
N ALA A 46 -1.57 -12.28 6.47
CA ALA A 46 -2.37 -12.96 5.45
C ALA A 46 -2.28 -12.28 4.07
N ILE A 47 -2.42 -10.95 4.01
CA ILE A 47 -2.35 -10.22 2.72
C ILE A 47 -0.94 -10.24 2.12
N VAL A 48 0.11 -10.23 2.96
CA VAL A 48 1.50 -10.32 2.51
C VAL A 48 1.81 -11.73 2.00
N GLU A 49 1.37 -12.76 2.72
CA GLU A 49 1.54 -14.16 2.33
C GLU A 49 0.81 -14.50 1.03
N ALA A 50 -0.38 -13.93 0.82
CA ALA A 50 -1.12 -14.04 -0.44
C ALA A 50 -0.46 -13.26 -1.59
N GLY A 51 0.60 -12.50 -1.32
CA GLY A 51 1.36 -11.73 -2.32
C GLY A 51 0.66 -10.46 -2.78
N TRP A 52 -0.35 -9.96 -2.07
CA TRP A 52 -1.09 -8.74 -2.43
C TRP A 52 -0.57 -7.48 -1.72
N ALA A 53 0.35 -7.64 -0.78
CA ALA A 53 1.08 -6.56 -0.11
C ALA A 53 2.58 -6.86 -0.03
N VAL A 54 3.36 -5.82 0.22
CA VAL A 54 4.81 -5.92 0.49
C VAL A 54 5.08 -5.63 1.96
N ALA A 55 6.02 -6.33 2.58
CA ALA A 55 6.40 -6.08 3.96
C ALA A 55 7.14 -4.75 4.04
N TYR A 56 6.79 -3.94 5.04
CA TYR A 56 7.43 -2.65 5.29
C TYR A 56 8.46 -2.78 6.42
N ALA A 57 9.62 -3.33 6.08
CA ALA A 57 10.72 -3.61 7.01
C ALA A 57 11.24 -2.41 7.80
N LYS A 58 10.88 -1.17 7.40
CA LYS A 58 11.21 0.04 8.16
C LYS A 58 10.46 0.15 9.48
N ASN A 59 9.28 -0.47 9.58
CA ASN A 59 8.47 -0.44 10.79
C ASN A 59 8.60 -1.73 11.59
N THR A 60 8.57 -2.88 10.92
CA THR A 60 8.67 -4.20 11.54
C THR A 60 9.15 -5.22 10.51
N ASP A 61 9.95 -6.17 10.97
CA ASP A 61 10.47 -7.29 10.18
C ASP A 61 9.60 -8.56 10.26
N VAL A 62 8.60 -8.58 11.14
CA VAL A 62 7.70 -9.72 11.36
C VAL A 62 7.05 -10.24 10.07
N TYR A 63 6.75 -9.36 9.12
CA TYR A 63 6.10 -9.75 7.86
C TYR A 63 7.07 -10.15 6.73
N VAL A 64 8.38 -9.99 6.93
CA VAL A 64 9.40 -10.29 5.90
C VAL A 64 9.41 -11.77 5.49
N PRO A 65 9.29 -12.75 6.41
CA PRO A 65 9.20 -14.16 6.02
C PRO A 65 8.01 -14.46 5.09
N TYR A 66 6.85 -13.87 5.35
CA TYR A 66 5.65 -14.02 4.52
C TYR A 66 5.86 -13.44 3.12
N GLU A 67 6.51 -12.27 3.00
CA GLU A 67 6.86 -11.70 1.69
C GLU A 67 7.83 -12.61 0.93
N LYS A 68 8.83 -13.18 1.62
CA LYS A 68 9.78 -14.12 1.00
C LYS A 68 9.06 -15.35 0.46
N GLN A 69 8.10 -15.90 1.20
CA GLN A 69 7.32 -17.04 0.75
C GLN A 69 6.47 -16.69 -0.48
N ALA A 70 5.72 -15.58 -0.43
CA ALA A 70 4.91 -15.11 -1.54
C ALA A 70 5.73 -14.86 -2.82
N ARG A 71 6.96 -14.35 -2.67
CA ARG A 71 7.93 -14.18 -3.76
C ARG A 71 8.39 -15.49 -4.36
N LYS A 72 8.75 -16.45 -3.52
CA LYS A 72 9.21 -17.79 -3.94
C LYS A 72 8.12 -18.52 -4.73
N GLU A 73 6.86 -18.34 -4.33
CA GLU A 73 5.71 -18.96 -4.97
C GLU A 73 5.08 -18.12 -6.09
N LEU A 74 5.66 -16.97 -6.44
CA LEU A 74 5.16 -16.05 -7.46
C LEU A 74 3.68 -15.67 -7.25
N LYS A 75 3.25 -15.49 -6.00
CA LYS A 75 1.87 -15.15 -5.64
C LYS A 75 1.54 -13.69 -5.92
N GLY A 76 0.30 -13.42 -6.34
CA GLY A 76 -0.26 -12.07 -6.44
C GLY A 76 0.60 -11.11 -7.28
N LEU A 77 1.11 -10.05 -6.64
CA LEU A 77 2.00 -9.06 -7.24
C LEU A 77 3.29 -9.68 -7.81
N TRP A 78 3.76 -10.78 -7.23
CA TRP A 78 5.02 -11.44 -7.57
C TRP A 78 4.95 -12.29 -8.85
N ASN A 79 3.75 -12.53 -9.39
CA ASN A 79 3.56 -13.17 -10.70
C ASN A 79 3.88 -12.24 -11.88
N GLY A 80 4.41 -11.05 -11.63
CA GLY A 80 4.71 -10.07 -12.67
C GLY A 80 5.60 -8.94 -12.17
N ARG A 81 5.71 -7.89 -12.98
CA ARG A 81 6.43 -6.68 -12.62
C ARG A 81 5.46 -5.65 -12.07
N PHE A 82 5.82 -5.04 -10.94
CA PHE A 82 5.04 -3.98 -10.33
C PHE A 82 5.97 -2.97 -9.65
N TYR A 83 5.50 -1.74 -9.52
CA TYR A 83 6.18 -0.74 -8.69
C TYR A 83 5.83 -0.98 -7.22
N ARG A 84 6.83 -0.93 -6.34
CA ARG A 84 6.56 -0.95 -4.90
C ARG A 84 5.66 0.24 -4.55
N PRO A 85 4.72 0.10 -3.59
CA PRO A 85 3.78 1.17 -3.25
C PRO A 85 4.45 2.50 -2.86
N SER A 86 5.63 2.46 -2.22
CA SER A 86 6.42 3.66 -1.91
C SER A 86 6.88 4.40 -3.16
N ASP A 87 7.34 3.66 -4.15
CA ASP A 87 7.94 4.22 -5.36
C ASP A 87 6.85 4.78 -6.25
N TRP A 88 5.71 4.06 -6.36
CA TRP A 88 4.51 4.58 -7.00
C TRP A 88 4.06 5.92 -6.40
N ARG A 89 3.97 6.02 -5.07
CA ARG A 89 3.58 7.27 -4.39
C ARG A 89 4.56 8.41 -4.67
N LYS A 90 5.87 8.14 -4.66
CA LYS A 90 6.90 9.15 -5.01
C LYS A 90 6.74 9.64 -6.45
N MET A 91 6.53 8.72 -7.40
CA MET A 91 6.31 9.07 -8.81
C MET A 91 5.05 9.93 -8.98
N GLN A 92 3.94 9.59 -8.32
CA GLN A 92 2.71 10.39 -8.39
C GLN A 92 2.90 11.79 -7.78
N ALA A 93 3.59 11.88 -6.64
CA ALA A 93 3.90 13.17 -6.03
C ALA A 93 4.75 14.06 -6.96
N GLN A 94 5.71 13.46 -7.67
CA GLN A 94 6.52 14.20 -8.64
C GLN A 94 5.72 14.65 -9.85
N ARG A 95 4.84 13.79 -10.39
CA ARG A 95 3.94 14.17 -11.50
C ARG A 95 3.02 15.34 -11.11
N ALA A 96 2.51 15.34 -9.88
CA ALA A 96 1.70 16.45 -9.38
C ALA A 96 2.49 17.77 -9.29
N LYS A 97 3.77 17.71 -8.89
CA LYS A 97 4.65 18.89 -8.87
C LYS A 97 4.89 19.43 -10.28
N ILE A 98 5.28 18.57 -11.22
CA ILE A 98 5.51 18.98 -12.62
C ILE A 98 4.23 19.58 -13.22
N SER A 99 3.07 18.97 -12.97
CA SER A 99 1.79 19.50 -13.44
C SER A 99 1.46 20.87 -12.84
N ASN A 100 1.83 21.12 -11.58
CA ASN A 100 1.62 22.42 -10.93
C ASN A 100 2.61 23.48 -11.44
N GLU A 101 3.86 23.10 -11.68
CA GLU A 101 4.92 23.98 -12.20
C GLU A 101 4.63 24.39 -13.66
N GLN A 102 4.25 23.42 -14.50
CA GLN A 102 3.81 23.72 -15.87
C GLN A 102 2.58 24.64 -15.86
N LYS A 103 1.61 24.39 -14.96
CA LYS A 103 0.44 25.25 -14.80
C LYS A 103 0.83 26.67 -14.39
N SER A 104 1.76 26.86 -13.45
CA SER A 104 2.26 28.20 -13.08
C SER A 104 2.98 28.90 -14.23
N ASP A 105 3.74 28.17 -15.04
CA ASP A 105 4.42 28.75 -16.21
C ASP A 105 3.42 29.22 -17.28
N TRP A 106 2.36 28.45 -17.54
CA TRP A 106 1.25 28.90 -18.42
C TRP A 106 0.57 30.17 -17.88
N PHE A 107 0.29 30.25 -16.57
CA PHE A 107 -0.31 31.46 -15.97
C PHE A 107 0.62 32.68 -15.98
N ASN A 108 1.94 32.49 -16.02
CA ASN A 108 2.90 33.59 -16.10
C ASN A 108 3.13 34.10 -17.54
N PHE A 109 2.66 33.38 -18.56
CA PHE A 109 2.84 33.76 -19.97
C PHE A 109 1.70 34.67 -20.50
N ASP A 110 0.52 34.63 -19.89
CA ASP A 110 -0.65 35.46 -20.28
C ASP A 110 -0.58 36.91 -19.75
N GLY A 111 0.54 37.33 -19.17
CA GLY A 111 0.74 38.68 -18.63
C GLY A 111 1.25 39.73 -19.62
N TRP A 112 1.56 39.35 -20.87
CA TRP A 112 2.21 40.19 -21.88
C TRP A 112 1.49 40.17 -23.26
N PHE A 113 0.16 40.12 -23.24
CA PHE A 113 -0.69 40.65 -24.32
C PHE A 113 -1.88 41.41 -23.72
#